data_AF-A0A0B1R1V0-F1
#
_entry.id   AF-A0A0B1R1V0-F1
#
_cell.length_a   1.000
_cell.length_b   1.000
_cell.length_c   1.000
_cell.angle_alpha   90.00
_cell.angle_beta   90.00
_cell.angle_gamma   90.00
#
_symmetry.space_group_name_H-M   'P 1'
#
loop_
_entity.id
_entity.type
_entity.pdbx_description
1 polymer ?
#
loop_
_entity_poly.entity_id
_entity_poly.type
_entity_poly.pdbx_seq_one_letter_code
_entity_poly.pdbx_strand_id
1 'polypeptide(L)'
;MADINERIGILEQTINDLQIDLYISKVAITVLSSVIEKMGGEPGLLANSYEPEKSSAPLVKFNHPGQEDNADEIKKRVLALLSNTE
;
A
#
# COMPACT_ATOMS: atom_id res chain seq x y z
N MET A 1 -1.46 -28.58 -24.55
CA MET A 1 -1.06 -28.73 -23.13
C MET A 1 0.21 -27.95 -22.80
N ALA A 2 1.26 -27.93 -23.64
CA ALA A 2 2.48 -27.14 -23.39
C ALA A 2 2.21 -25.64 -23.22
N ASP A 3 1.38 -25.04 -24.08
CA ASP A 3 1.00 -23.62 -24.02
C ASP A 3 0.30 -23.20 -22.71
N ILE A 4 -0.54 -24.08 -22.14
CA ILE A 4 -1.23 -23.80 -20.87
C ILE A 4 -0.24 -23.84 -19.71
N ASN A 5 0.67 -24.81 -19.68
CA ASN A 5 1.67 -24.91 -18.62
C ASN A 5 2.67 -23.74 -18.68
N GLU A 6 3.02 -23.27 -19.87
CA GLU A 6 3.86 -22.07 -20.03
C GLU A 6 3.16 -20.81 -19.52
N ARG A 7 1.87 -20.64 -19.86
CA ARG A 7 1.05 -19.54 -19.33
C ARG A 7 0.89 -19.59 -17.82
N ILE A 8 0.75 -20.79 -17.25
CA ILE A 8 0.72 -20.98 -15.79
C ILE A 8 2.06 -20.56 -15.19
N GLY A 9 3.19 -21.00 -15.75
CA GLY A 9 4.52 -20.61 -15.26
C GLY A 9 4.76 -19.10 -15.30
N ILE A 10 4.32 -18.42 -16.36
CA ILE A 10 4.38 -16.95 -16.46
C ILE A 10 3.52 -16.28 -15.37
N LEU A 11 2.31 -16.79 -15.13
CA LEU A 11 1.44 -16.25 -14.08
C LEU A 11 2.02 -16.46 -12.68
N GLU A 12 2.57 -17.64 -12.40
CA GLU A 12 3.22 -17.95 -11.12
C GLU A 12 4.42 -17.03 -10.88
N GLN A 13 5.26 -16.80 -11.90
CA GLN A 13 6.37 -15.87 -11.81
C GLN A 13 5.89 -14.43 -11.59
N THR A 14 4.88 -13.99 -12.34
CA THR A 14 4.30 -12.65 -12.19
C THR A 14 3.73 -12.45 -10.77
N ILE A 15 3.06 -13.46 -10.22
CA ILE A 15 2.53 -13.42 -8.85
C ILE A 15 3.68 -13.31 -7.84
N ASN A 16 4.76 -14.07 -8.03
CA ASN A 16 5.93 -14.02 -7.15
C ASN A 16 6.60 -12.63 -7.18
N ASP A 17 6.80 -12.07 -8.37
CA ASP A 17 7.39 -10.73 -8.53
C ASP A 17 6.51 -9.66 -7.86
N LEU A 18 5.18 -9.72 -8.05
CA LEU A 18 4.24 -8.82 -7.38
C LEU A 18 4.25 -8.95 -5.85
N GLN A 19 4.44 -10.17 -5.32
CA GLN A 19 4.56 -10.40 -3.88
C GLN A 19 5.84 -9.77 -3.30
N ILE A 20 6.96 -9.88 -4.03
CA ILE A 20 8.24 -9.27 -3.64
C ILE A 20 8.12 -7.75 -3.68
N ASP A 21 7.59 -7.18 -4.77
CA ASP A 21 7.40 -5.73 -4.91
C ASP A 21 6.49 -5.16 -3.82
N LEU A 22 5.42 -5.88 -3.48
CA LEU A 22 4.53 -5.50 -2.38
C LEU A 22 5.28 -5.50 -1.04
N TYR A 23 6.10 -6.51 -0.77
CA TYR A 23 6.88 -6.59 0.46
C TYR A 23 7.89 -5.43 0.55
N ILE A 24 8.66 -5.18 -0.52
CA ILE A 24 9.63 -4.08 -0.59
C ILE A 24 8.94 -2.75 -0.37
N SER A 25 7.78 -2.53 -1.01
CA SER A 25 6.99 -1.31 -0.86
C SER A 25 6.53 -1.10 0.58
N LYS A 26 6.06 -2.16 1.26
CA LYS A 26 5.68 -2.09 2.67
C LYS A 26 6.86 -1.69 3.55
N VAL A 27 8.02 -2.32 3.36
CA VAL A 27 9.24 -1.98 4.11
C VAL A 27 9.63 -0.52 3.89
N ALA A 28 9.64 -0.06 2.63
CA ALA A 28 9.97 1.32 2.29
C ALA A 28 9.00 2.32 2.96
N ILE A 29 7.69 2.06 2.87
CA ILE A 29 6.65 2.89 3.51
C ILE A 29 6.85 2.91 5.03
N THR A 30 7.04 1.76 5.69
CA THR A 30 7.24 1.71 7.14
C THR A 30 8.48 2.51 7.57
N VAL A 31 9.60 2.37 6.85
CA VAL A 31 10.83 3.13 7.14
C VAL A 31 10.59 4.63 6.98
N LEU A 32 9.98 5.06 5.87
CA LEU A 32 9.67 6.47 5.63
C LEU A 32 8.68 7.02 6.66
N SER A 33 7.62 6.27 6.99
CA SER A 33 6.65 6.63 8.01
C SER A 33 7.32 6.80 9.37
N SER A 34 8.20 5.88 9.76
CA SER A 34 9.01 5.97 10.98
C SER A 34 9.91 7.20 11.01
N VAL A 35 10.54 7.56 9.89
CA VAL A 35 11.37 8.77 9.80
C VAL A 35 10.50 10.02 9.94
N ILE A 36 9.37 10.09 9.24
CA ILE A 36 8.47 11.24 9.28
C ILE A 36 7.86 11.41 10.68
N GLU A 37 7.44 10.34 11.36
CA GLU A 37 6.95 10.45 12.74
C GLU A 37 8.03 10.95 13.69
N LYS A 38 9.28 10.47 13.57
CA LYS A 38 10.40 10.97 14.37
C LYS A 38 10.71 12.44 14.10
N MET A 39 10.53 12.91 12.87
CA MET A 39 10.70 14.31 12.49
C MET A 39 9.54 15.20 12.96
N GLY A 40 8.31 14.69 12.90
CA GLY A 40 7.09 15.41 13.28
C GLY A 40 6.93 15.59 14.79
N GLY A 41 7.60 14.77 15.60
CA GLY A 41 7.59 14.88 17.06
C GLY A 41 6.28 14.47 17.73
N GLU A 42 5.26 14.11 16.95
CA GLU A 42 3.94 13.66 17.42
C GLU A 42 3.67 12.22 16.97
N PRO A 43 3.52 11.27 17.91
CA PRO A 43 3.14 9.90 17.59
C PRO A 43 1.79 9.84 16.86
N GLY A 44 1.71 9.07 15.77
CA GLY A 44 0.47 8.89 15.01
C GLY A 44 0.08 10.06 14.11
N LEU A 45 0.96 11.05 13.92
CA LEU A 45 0.74 12.19 13.00
C LEU A 45 0.27 11.72 11.62
N LEU A 46 0.93 10.72 11.05
CA LEU A 46 0.61 10.21 9.70
C LEU A 46 -0.77 9.57 9.60
N ALA A 47 -1.15 8.77 10.60
CA ALA A 47 -2.47 8.14 10.63
C ALA A 47 -3.59 9.18 10.80
N ASN A 48 -3.37 10.19 11.65
CA ASN A 48 -4.33 11.27 11.90
C ASN A 48 -4.48 12.21 10.69
N SER A 49 -3.40 12.42 9.93
CA SER A 49 -3.42 13.25 8.72
C SER A 49 -4.02 12.58 7.49
N TYR A 50 -4.25 11.25 7.51
CA TYR A 50 -4.71 10.52 6.33
C TYR A 50 -6.06 11.01 5.78
N GLU A 51 -7.09 11.11 6.62
CA GLU A 51 -8.42 11.58 6.20
C GLU A 51 -8.45 13.06 5.76
N PRO A 52 -7.86 14.01 6.51
CA PRO A 52 -7.84 15.41 6.07
C PRO A 52 -7.06 15.58 4.76
N GLU A 53 -5.89 14.97 4.60
CA GLU A 53 -5.06 15.06 3.38
C GLU A 53 -5.73 14.39 2.17
N LYS A 54 -6.42 13.25 2.39
CA LYS A 54 -7.22 12.57 1.37
C LYS A 54 -8.38 13.44 0.86
N SER A 55 -8.95 14.26 1.74
CA SER A 55 -10.07 15.14 1.43
C SER A 55 -9.63 16.45 0.77
N SER A 56 -8.47 16.99 1.18
CA SER A 56 -7.95 18.29 0.73
C SER A 56 -7.25 18.26 -0.62
N ALA A 57 -6.73 17.11 -1.06
CA ALA A 57 -6.22 16.92 -2.40
C ALA A 57 -6.82 15.63 -2.98
N PRO A 58 -7.21 15.60 -4.26
CA PRO A 58 -7.50 14.32 -4.90
C PRO A 58 -6.18 13.57 -4.93
N LEU A 59 -5.91 12.74 -3.91
CA LEU A 59 -4.81 11.79 -3.89
C LEU A 59 -4.84 11.15 -5.26
N VAL A 60 -3.78 11.41 -6.03
CA VAL A 60 -3.58 11.02 -7.43
C VAL A 60 -4.53 9.91 -7.76
N LYS A 61 -5.60 10.15 -8.55
CA LYS A 61 -6.63 9.15 -8.82
C LYS A 61 -5.92 7.86 -9.21
N PHE A 62 -5.79 6.95 -8.26
CA PHE A 62 -5.19 5.65 -8.48
C PHE A 62 -6.25 4.94 -9.30
N ASN A 63 -6.28 5.18 -10.61
CA ASN A 63 -7.25 4.59 -11.52
C ASN A 63 -6.92 3.10 -11.61
N HIS A 64 -7.29 2.37 -10.57
CA HIS A 64 -7.23 0.93 -10.50
C HIS A 64 -8.67 0.43 -10.64
N PRO A 65 -8.96 -0.41 -11.66
CA PRO A 65 -10.28 -1.00 -11.81
C PRO A 65 -10.65 -1.76 -10.52
N GLY A 66 -11.81 -1.46 -9.92
CA GLY A 66 -12.30 -2.10 -8.69
C GLY A 66 -11.97 -1.40 -7.35
N GLN A 67 -11.47 -0.15 -7.37
CA GLN A 67 -11.20 0.59 -6.13
C GLN A 67 -12.44 0.97 -5.32
N GLU A 68 -13.59 1.21 -5.96
CA GLU A 68 -14.82 1.60 -5.25
C GLU A 68 -15.36 0.48 -4.36
N ASP A 69 -15.29 -0.78 -4.83
CA ASP A 69 -15.81 -1.95 -4.10
C ASP A 69 -14.99 -2.28 -2.84
N ASN A 70 -13.74 -1.81 -2.75
CA ASN A 70 -12.81 -2.15 -1.68
C ASN A 70 -12.24 -0.92 -0.94
N ALA A 71 -12.87 0.25 -1.10
CA ALA A 71 -12.35 1.52 -0.58
C ALA A 71 -12.09 1.49 0.94
N ASP A 72 -12.97 0.87 1.71
CA ASP A 72 -12.83 0.71 3.16
C ASP A 72 -11.71 -0.25 3.55
N GLU A 73 -11.54 -1.34 2.80
CA GLU A 73 -10.44 -2.28 3.03
C GLU A 73 -9.09 -1.63 2.69
N ILE A 74 -9.02 -0.88 1.59
CA ILE A 74 -7.83 -0.11 1.20
C ILE A 74 -7.50 0.90 2.31
N LYS A 75 -8.48 1.67 2.78
CA LYS A 75 -8.29 2.61 3.89
C LYS A 75 -7.75 1.91 5.14
N LYS A 76 -8.34 0.78 5.54
CA LYS A 76 -7.88 0.01 6.70
C LYS A 76 -6.44 -0.46 6.54
N ARG A 77 -6.07 -0.97 5.37
CA ARG A 77 -4.70 -1.45 5.09
C ARG A 77 -3.69 -0.30 5.03
N VAL A 78 -4.06 0.86 4.49
CA VAL A 78 -3.20 2.05 4.48
C VAL A 78 -2.98 2.57 5.90
N LEU A 79 -4.05 2.72 6.70
CA LEU A 79 -3.92 3.14 8.10
C LEU A 79 -3.07 2.15 8.90
N ALA A 80 -3.17 0.84 8.65
CA ALA A 80 -2.31 -0.15 9.29
C ALA A 80 -0.82 -0.03 8.90
N LEU A 81 -0.50 0.52 7.73
CA LEU A 81 0.89 0.80 7.31
C LEU A 81 1.43 2.13 7.86
N LEU A 82 0.54 3.08 8.13
CA LEU A 82 0.89 4.41 8.63
C LEU A 82 0.93 4.48 10.16
N SER A 83 0.10 3.69 10.83
CA SER A 83 0.19 3.50 12.27
C SER A 83 1.46 2.71 12.56
N ASN A 84 2.48 3.37 13.13
CA ASN A 84 3.63 2.68 13.69
C ASN A 84 3.18 1.87 14.92
N THR A 85 2.56 0.72 14.69
CA THR A 85 2.39 -0.32 15.70
C THR A 85 3.73 -1.05 15.81
N GLU A 86 4.50 -0.74 16.85
CA GLU A 86 5.40 -1.72 17.46
C GLU A 86 4.60 -2.90 18.01
#